data_AF-A0A3E4M018-F1
#
_entry.id   AF-A0A3E4M018-F1
#
_cell.length_a   1.000
_cell.length_b   1.000
_cell.length_c   1.000
_cell.angle_alpha   90.00
_cell.angle_beta   90.00
_cell.angle_gamma   90.00
#
_symmetry.space_group_name_H-M   'P 1'
#
loop_
_entity.id
_entity.type
_entity.pdbx_description
1 polymer ?
#
loop_
_entity_poly.entity_id
_entity_poly.type
_entity_poly.pdbx_seq_one_letter_code
_entity_poly.pdbx_strand_id
1 'polypeptide(L)' 'MFRIEKAFARANIPKTIRFTEELDAKLTKLANGEHISFNELVLRCCQYALDEYDGNIDIKNMENNTND' A
#
# COMPACT_ATOMS: atom_id res chain seq x y z
N MET A 1 10.46 1.37 -9.29
CA MET A 1 11.23 1.81 -8.08
C MET A 1 10.23 2.32 -7.05
N PHE A 2 10.27 1.81 -5.82
CA PHE A 2 9.31 2.18 -4.77
C PHE A 2 9.44 3.67 -4.39
N ARG A 3 8.35 4.43 -4.45
CA ARG A 3 8.31 5.88 -4.18
C ARG A 3 7.30 6.19 -3.09
N ILE A 4 7.69 7.13 -2.22
CA ILE A 4 6.88 7.58 -1.07
C ILE A 4 6.02 8.77 -1.52
N GLU A 5 4.79 8.51 -1.96
CA GLU A 5 3.82 9.54 -2.38
C GLU A 5 2.67 9.70 -1.37
N LYS A 6 2.30 10.95 -1.04
CA LYS A 6 1.34 11.30 0.04
C LYS A 6 -0.14 11.03 -0.29
N ALA A 7 -0.45 10.36 -1.40
CA ALA A 7 -1.82 10.15 -1.88
C ALA A 7 -2.70 9.27 -0.96
N PHE A 8 -2.09 8.48 -0.07
CA PHE A 8 -2.80 7.48 0.75
C PHE A 8 -3.37 8.01 2.09
N ALA A 9 -3.28 9.32 2.35
CA ALA A 9 -3.71 9.94 3.60
C ALA A 9 -5.23 9.84 3.88
N ARG A 10 -6.05 9.34 2.93
CA ARG A 10 -7.52 9.25 3.03
C ARG A 10 -8.08 7.83 3.06
N ALA A 11 -7.26 6.79 3.22
CA ALA A 11 -7.77 5.43 3.31
C ALA A 11 -8.67 5.24 4.55
N ASN A 12 -9.96 4.92 4.32
CA ASN A 12 -11.00 4.86 5.35
C ASN A 12 -11.71 3.50 5.47
N ILE A 13 -11.35 2.52 4.63
CA ILE A 13 -11.93 1.17 4.68
C ILE A 13 -11.05 0.28 5.57
N PRO A 14 -11.50 -0.13 6.77
CA PRO A 14 -10.68 -0.96 7.65
C PRO A 14 -10.56 -2.38 7.12
N LYS A 15 -9.34 -2.93 7.17
CA LYS A 15 -9.03 -4.33 6.84
C LYS A 15 -8.04 -4.90 7.87
N THR A 16 -8.34 -6.09 8.39
CA THR A 16 -7.45 -6.81 9.31
C THR A 16 -6.60 -7.80 8.53
N ILE A 17 -5.28 -7.68 8.64
CA ILE A 17 -4.29 -8.56 8.01
C ILE A 17 -3.38 -9.10 9.11
N ARG A 18 -3.01 -10.40 9.04
CA ARG A 18 -2.06 -11.01 9.98
C ARG A 18 -0.69 -11.08 9.34
N PHE A 19 0.31 -10.48 9.98
CA PHE A 19 1.71 -10.53 9.56
C PHE A 19 2.49 -11.58 10.36
N THR A 20 3.60 -12.04 9.79
CA THR A 20 4.63 -12.75 10.57
C THR A 20 5.42 -11.74 11.39
N GLU A 21 5.97 -12.18 12.53
CA GLU A 21 6.76 -11.31 13.42
C GLU A 21 7.93 -10.63 12.69
N GLU A 22 8.61 -11.39 11.82
CA GLU A 22 9.74 -10.88 11.04
C GLU A 22 9.32 -9.76 10.07
N LEU A 23 8.17 -9.94 9.39
CA LEU A 23 7.69 -8.97 8.42
C LEU A 23 7.18 -7.70 9.13
N ASP A 24 6.45 -7.87 10.23
CA ASP A 24 5.98 -6.75 11.05
C ASP A 24 7.15 -5.88 11.57
N ALA A 25 8.20 -6.52 12.12
CA ALA A 25 9.37 -5.81 12.62
C ALA A 25 10.09 -5.02 11.52
N LYS A 26 10.25 -5.59 10.32
CA LYS A 26 10.88 -4.92 9.17
C LYS A 26 10.06 -3.73 8.69
N LEU A 27 8.75 -3.91 8.50
CA LEU A 27 7.85 -2.86 8.03
C LEU A 27 7.71 -1.73 9.05
N THR A 28 7.61 -2.06 10.34
CA THR A 28 7.56 -1.06 11.42
C THR A 28 8.83 -0.23 11.48
N LYS A 29 10.01 -0.86 11.37
CA LYS A 29 11.28 -0.14 11.33
C LYS A 29 11.37 0.80 10.13
N LEU A 30 10.90 0.36 8.96
CA LEU A 30 10.88 1.17 7.74
C LEU A 30 9.92 2.35 7.87
N ALA A 31 8.69 2.13 8.32
CA ALA A 31 7.70 3.19 8.51
C ALA A 31 8.21 4.29 9.47
N ASN A 32 8.82 3.87 10.58
CA ASN A 32 9.41 4.79 11.55
C ASN A 32 10.59 5.58 10.98
N GLY A 33 11.47 4.92 10.20
CA GLY A 33 12.62 5.57 9.58
C GLY A 33 12.25 6.60 8.51
N GLU A 34 11.16 6.37 7.79
CA GLU A 34 10.64 7.25 6.74
C GLU A 34 9.60 8.26 7.26
N HIS A 35 9.32 8.27 8.56
CA HIS A 35 8.32 9.14 9.21
C HIS A 35 6.91 9.05 8.58
N ILE A 36 6.49 7.85 8.19
CA ILE A 36 5.16 7.57 7.64
C ILE A 36 4.37 6.65 8.55
N SER A 37 3.04 6.67 8.44
CA SER A 37 2.22 5.71 9.19
C SER A 37 2.40 4.29 8.64
N PHE A 38 2.28 3.29 9.52
CA PHE A 38 2.34 1.89 9.09
C PHE A 38 1.26 1.58 8.03
N ASN A 39 0.07 2.16 8.18
CA ASN A 39 -1.01 2.04 7.20
C ASN A 39 -0.61 2.59 5.83
N GLU A 40 -0.01 3.80 5.79
CA GLU A 40 0.50 4.41 4.55
C GLU A 40 1.58 3.57 3.89
N LEU A 41 2.48 2.95 4.67
CA LEU A 41 3.47 2.01 4.14
C LEU A 41 2.80 0.80 3.49
N VAL A 42 1.85 0.16 4.18
CA VAL A 42 1.14 -1.03 3.67
C VAL A 42 0.40 -0.71 2.37
N LEU A 43 -0.29 0.43 2.30
CA LEU A 43 -1.01 0.85 1.09
C LEU A 43 -0.06 1.04 -0.11
N ARG A 44 1.10 1.64 0.12
CA ARG A 44 2.11 1.79 -0.95
C ARG A 44 2.68 0.44 -1.40
N CYS A 45 2.93 -0.48 -0.46
CA CYS A 45 3.36 -1.83 -0.81
C CYS A 45 2.32 -2.52 -1.71
N CYS A 46 1.03 -2.39 -1.39
CA CYS A 46 -0.06 -2.91 -2.21
C CYS A 46 -0.10 -2.22 -3.59
N GLN A 47 -0.03 -0.88 -3.65
CA GLN A 47 -0.06 -0.17 -4.93
C GLN A 47 1.10 -0.57 -5.83
N TYR A 48 2.32 -0.62 -5.28
CA TYR A 48 3.50 -1.07 -6.03
C TYR A 48 3.32 -2.49 -6.59
N ALA A 49 2.77 -3.40 -5.78
CA ALA A 49 2.50 -4.76 -6.22
C ALA A 49 1.45 -4.83 -7.34
N LEU A 50 0.49 -3.90 -7.38
CA LEU A 50 -0.52 -3.78 -8.43
C LEU A 50 0.05 -3.15 -9.70
N ASP A 51 0.85 -2.10 -9.58
CA ASP A 51 1.44 -1.38 -10.71
C ASP A 51 2.41 -2.28 -11.49
N GLU A 52 3.21 -3.06 -10.77
CA GLU A 52 4.19 -4.00 -11.31
C GLU A 52 3.61 -5.40 -11.54
N TYR A 53 2.29 -5.58 -11.38
CA TYR A 53 1.65 -6.86 -11.64
C TYR A 53 1.61 -7.15 -13.15
N ASP A 54 2.36 -8.17 -13.58
CA ASP A 54 2.41 -8.66 -14.96
C ASP A 54 1.63 -9.99 -15.13
N GLY A 55 0.66 -10.24 -14.24
CA GLY A 55 -0.14 -11.46 -14.28
C GLY A 55 -1.35 -11.37 -15.20
N ASN A 56 -2.07 -12.48 -15.28
CA ASN A 56 -3.15 -12.69 -16.26
C ASN A 56 -4.49 -12.00 -15.89
N ILE A 57 -4.55 -11.34 -14.74
CA ILE A 57 -5.74 -10.61 -14.27
C ILE A 57 -5.61 -9.16 -14.72
N ASP A 58 -6.58 -8.69 -15.51
CA ASP A 58 -6.62 -7.29 -15.92
C ASP A 58 -7.13 -6.40 -14.77
N ILE A 59 -6.20 -5.68 -14.14
CA ILE A 59 -6.47 -4.78 -13.00
C ILE A 59 -6.35 -3.30 -13.40
N LYS A 60 -5.87 -3.00 -14.62
CA LYS A 60 -5.54 -1.63 -15.06
C LYS A 60 -6.75 -0.81 -15.51
N ASN A 61 -7.92 -1.44 -15.63
CA ASN A 61 -9.15 -0.82 -16.12
C ASN A 61 -10.13 -0.37 -15.00
N MET A 62 -9.74 -0.38 -13.72
CA MET A 62 -10.62 0.01 -12.60
C MET A 62 -10.55 1.50 -12.20
N GLU A 63 -9.62 2.30 -12.74
CA GLU A 63 -9.59 3.73 -12.51
C GLU A 63 -10.55 4.46 -13.47
N ASN A 64 -11.84 4.54 -13.11
CA ASN A 64 -12.77 5.60 -13.52
C ASN A 64 -14.13 5.39 -12.82
N ASN A 65 -14.27 5.87 -11.58
CA ASN A 65 -15.50 6.53 -11.09
C ASN A 65 -15.31 6.95 -9.63
N THR A 66 -14.87 8.18 -9.42
CA THR A 66 -15.27 8.95 -8.23
C THR A 66 -15.47 10.40 -8.66
N ASN A 67 -16.55 10.62 -9.41
CA ASN A 67 -17.29 11.87 -9.36
C ASN A 67 -18.47 11.62 -8.40
N ASP A 68 -18.33 12.02 -7.14
CA ASP A 68 -19.32 12.73 -6.30
C ASP A 68 -18.71 13.00 -4.92
#